data_AF-A0A1S3DQT8-F1
#
_entry.id   AF-A0A1S3DQT8-F1
#
_cell.length_a   1.000
_cell.length_b   1.000
_cell.length_c   1.000
_cell.angle_alpha   90.00
_cell.angle_beta   90.00
_cell.angle_gamma   90.00
#
_symmetry.space_group_name_H-M   'P 1'
#
loop_
_entity.id
_entity.type
_entity.pdbx_description
1 polymer ?
#
loop_
_entity_poly.entity_id
_entity_poly.type
_entity_poly.pdbx_seq_one_letter_code
_entity_poly.pdbx_strand_id
1 'polypeptide(L)'
;YYLPHIVSKVTGQDRVPFGDAVIATLDTCIGYEICEELWNPQSSHIPMSLDGVELVLNSSGSYMELRKANIVDDLVTSATFKCGGCYVFSNLRGCDGQRTFFNGGSLIAVNGNIVAKAQQFSLKEVEVTCATVDLEDIRSYRTSRRSLCSLSNTSKSYPRVNVNYSLASKVQASSPPIQVQVHSPEEEIAYGPACWLWDYLRRSGQGGFFLPLSGGVDSSSTACIIYTMCHMIYHSDDNQVLADVRKMVGNPKFTPQSPQEICNMLFVTCYLGTENSSLETKERATQLSKQIGSYHLSFNMDAIVQTVISVFTNVTGLTPRFRIHGGTERESLALQNIQARLRMVLSYFFAQLMLWVRGRQGGLLVVGSANVDESLRGYLTKYDCSSADVNPIGGISKKDL
;
A
#
# COMPACT_ATOMS: atom_id res chain seq x y z
N TYR A 1 -29.91 9.72 19.66
CA TYR A 1 -29.78 10.42 18.37
C TYR A 1 -31.08 10.27 17.57
N TYR A 2 -31.52 11.32 16.88
CA TYR A 2 -32.70 11.27 15.99
C TYR A 2 -32.26 10.79 14.62
N LEU A 3 -32.93 9.77 14.09
CA LEU A 3 -32.57 9.19 12.80
C LEU A 3 -33.03 10.06 11.63
N PRO A 4 -32.31 10.08 10.49
CA PRO A 4 -32.81 10.69 9.26
C PRO A 4 -34.11 10.03 8.83
N HIS A 5 -35.06 10.81 8.28
CA HIS A 5 -36.38 10.32 7.87
C HIS A 5 -36.32 9.08 6.97
N ILE A 6 -35.35 9.01 6.06
CA ILE A 6 -35.15 7.84 5.19
C ILE A 6 -34.82 6.57 5.98
N VAL A 7 -34.01 6.66 7.05
CA VAL A 7 -33.67 5.53 7.92
C VAL A 7 -34.88 5.18 8.77
N SER A 8 -35.52 6.17 9.40
CA SER A 8 -36.71 5.94 10.23
C SER A 8 -37.85 5.25 9.48
N LYS A 9 -38.08 5.62 8.22
CA LYS A 9 -39.09 4.97 7.38
C LYS A 9 -38.78 3.48 7.13
N VAL A 10 -37.50 3.11 7.03
CA VAL A 10 -37.06 1.74 6.76
C VAL A 10 -37.01 0.91 8.05
N THR A 11 -36.49 1.48 9.14
CA THR A 11 -36.28 0.76 10.41
C THR A 11 -37.49 0.78 11.33
N GLY A 12 -38.43 1.71 11.13
CA GLY A 12 -39.54 1.96 12.04
C GLY A 12 -39.12 2.64 13.35
N GLN A 13 -37.90 3.20 13.42
CA GLN A 13 -37.36 3.84 14.62
C GLN A 13 -37.10 5.33 14.38
N ASP A 14 -37.56 6.18 15.29
CA ASP A 14 -37.28 7.63 15.23
C ASP A 14 -35.98 8.01 15.94
N ARG A 15 -35.54 7.20 16.91
CA ARG A 15 -34.39 7.47 17.76
C ARG A 15 -33.60 6.21 18.08
N VAL A 16 -32.30 6.37 18.29
CA VAL A 16 -31.37 5.31 18.73
C VAL A 16 -30.43 5.82 19.82
N PRO A 17 -29.85 4.95 20.67
CA PRO A 17 -28.73 5.31 21.53
C PRO A 17 -27.55 5.87 20.71
N PHE A 18 -26.82 6.84 21.27
CA PHE A 18 -25.61 7.39 20.65
C PHE A 18 -24.66 7.86 21.75
N GLY A 19 -23.42 7.38 21.71
CA GLY A 19 -22.41 7.64 22.72
C GLY A 19 -21.68 6.36 23.12
N ASP A 20 -21.02 6.42 24.27
CA ASP A 20 -20.21 5.34 24.82
C ASP A 20 -21.09 4.31 25.54
N ALA A 21 -21.29 3.16 24.91
CA ALA A 21 -22.15 2.09 25.39
C ALA A 21 -21.67 0.73 24.85
N VAL A 22 -22.07 -0.34 25.52
CA VAL A 22 -21.78 -1.73 25.14
C VAL A 22 -23.06 -2.46 24.74
N ILE A 23 -22.93 -3.48 23.90
CA ILE A 23 -24.06 -4.31 23.47
C ILE A 23 -24.10 -5.57 24.34
N ALA A 24 -25.18 -5.75 25.08
CA ALA A 24 -25.42 -6.95 25.87
C ALA A 24 -26.40 -7.86 25.11
N THR A 25 -25.92 -9.04 24.72
CA THR A 25 -26.75 -10.11 24.12
C THR A 25 -27.24 -11.05 25.22
N LEU A 26 -27.97 -12.11 24.85
CA LEU A 26 -28.40 -13.13 25.82
C LEU A 26 -27.24 -13.93 26.43
N ASP A 27 -26.10 -13.97 25.74
CA ASP A 27 -24.99 -14.88 26.01
C ASP A 27 -23.63 -14.20 26.15
N THR A 28 -23.46 -12.95 25.73
CA THR A 28 -22.17 -12.22 25.81
C THR A 28 -22.35 -10.70 25.87
N CYS A 29 -21.23 -9.98 25.97
CA CYS A 29 -21.18 -8.53 25.94
C CYS A 29 -20.08 -8.05 24.98
N ILE A 30 -20.45 -7.13 24.09
CA ILE A 30 -19.61 -6.62 22.99
C ILE A 30 -19.33 -5.13 23.22
N GLY A 31 -18.04 -4.78 23.22
CA GLY A 31 -17.55 -3.41 23.23
C GLY A 31 -16.89 -3.04 21.91
N TYR A 32 -16.74 -1.74 21.70
CA TYR A 32 -16.14 -1.18 20.49
C TYR A 32 -14.95 -0.32 20.88
N GLU A 33 -13.87 -0.44 20.13
CA GLU A 33 -12.68 0.41 20.27
C GLU A 33 -12.32 0.90 18.87
N ILE A 34 -12.12 2.20 18.66
CA ILE A 34 -11.93 2.73 17.30
C ILE A 34 -10.46 3.06 17.06
N CYS A 35 -9.83 2.34 16.12
CA CYS A 35 -8.49 2.62 15.60
C CYS A 35 -7.48 2.95 16.71
N GLU A 36 -7.10 4.24 16.83
CA GLU A 36 -6.10 4.75 17.76
C GLU A 36 -6.39 4.47 19.24
N GLU A 37 -7.65 4.24 19.60
CA GLU A 37 -8.02 3.97 20.98
C GLU A 37 -7.28 2.76 21.57
N LEU A 38 -6.85 1.80 20.73
CA LEU A 38 -6.06 0.63 21.13
C LEU A 38 -4.72 1.01 21.78
N TRP A 39 -4.02 2.01 21.25
CA TRP A 39 -2.67 2.38 21.72
C TRP A 39 -2.65 3.59 22.67
N ASN A 40 -3.82 4.06 23.10
CA ASN A 40 -3.89 5.07 24.15
C ASN A 40 -3.32 4.53 25.47
N PRO A 41 -2.66 5.36 26.31
CA PRO A 41 -2.16 4.91 27.62
C PRO A 41 -3.26 4.31 28.52
N GLN A 42 -4.49 4.79 28.35
CA GLN A 42 -5.69 4.25 28.96
C GLN A 42 -6.67 3.84 27.85
N SER A 43 -6.33 2.78 27.11
CA SER A 43 -7.16 2.23 26.03
C SER A 43 -8.57 1.89 26.50
N SER A 44 -9.56 2.08 25.61
CA SER A 44 -10.99 1.90 25.89
C SER A 44 -11.34 0.46 26.31
N HIS A 45 -10.62 -0.54 25.80
CA HIS A 45 -10.84 -1.95 26.14
C HIS A 45 -10.58 -2.27 27.62
N ILE A 46 -9.75 -1.47 28.32
CA ILE A 46 -9.41 -1.71 29.73
C ILE A 46 -10.66 -1.58 30.62
N PRO A 47 -11.31 -0.40 30.72
CA PRO A 47 -12.53 -0.25 31.51
C PRO A 47 -13.68 -1.12 31.00
N MET A 48 -13.79 -1.36 29.68
CA MET A 48 -14.78 -2.29 29.11
C MET A 48 -14.60 -3.71 29.63
N SER A 49 -13.36 -4.21 29.64
CA SER A 49 -13.05 -5.55 30.15
C SER A 49 -13.34 -5.68 31.65
N LEU A 50 -13.08 -4.62 32.41
CA LEU A 50 -13.41 -4.57 33.84
C LEU A 50 -14.93 -4.55 34.11
N ASP A 51 -15.74 -4.02 33.20
CA ASP A 51 -17.22 -4.12 33.27
C ASP A 51 -17.77 -5.43 32.67
N GLY A 52 -16.89 -6.36 32.31
CA GLY A 52 -17.26 -7.70 31.85
C GLY A 52 -17.53 -7.82 30.34
N VAL A 53 -17.13 -6.85 29.52
CA VAL A 53 -17.12 -7.00 28.05
C VAL A 53 -16.20 -8.16 27.66
N GLU A 54 -16.70 -9.14 26.92
CA GLU A 54 -15.96 -10.35 26.54
C GLU A 54 -15.36 -10.23 25.14
N LEU A 55 -16.05 -9.51 24.24
CA LEU A 55 -15.65 -9.30 22.86
C LEU A 55 -15.41 -7.81 22.61
N VAL A 56 -14.23 -7.44 22.11
CA VAL A 56 -13.91 -6.07 21.70
C VAL A 56 -13.71 -6.03 20.20
N LEU A 57 -14.47 -5.16 19.51
CA LEU A 57 -14.39 -4.98 18.07
C LEU A 57 -13.67 -3.67 17.76
N ASN A 58 -12.59 -3.74 16.98
CA ASN A 58 -11.85 -2.59 16.50
C ASN A 58 -11.90 -2.45 14.98
N SER A 59 -12.53 -1.36 14.53
CA SER A 59 -12.51 -0.92 13.15
C SER A 59 -11.42 0.13 12.95
N SER A 60 -10.49 -0.13 12.04
CA SER A 60 -9.28 0.64 11.82
C SER A 60 -9.10 1.07 10.36
N GLY A 61 -8.42 2.20 10.21
CA GLY A 61 -7.86 2.68 8.94
C GLY A 61 -6.36 2.95 9.11
N SER A 62 -5.62 1.95 9.59
CA SER A 62 -4.18 2.08 9.84
C SER A 62 -3.41 1.88 8.53
N TYR A 63 -2.74 2.93 8.07
CA TYR A 63 -1.91 2.88 6.88
C TYR A 63 -0.60 2.13 7.13
N MET A 64 0.03 1.70 6.04
CA MET A 64 1.31 1.00 6.04
C MET A 64 2.45 1.94 6.43
N GLU A 65 3.24 1.49 7.38
CA GLU A 65 4.53 2.07 7.72
C GLU A 65 5.54 0.91 7.76
N LEU A 66 6.69 1.08 7.10
CA LEU A 66 7.71 0.05 6.99
C LEU A 66 8.17 -0.38 8.39
N ARG A 67 8.18 -1.70 8.66
CA ARG A 67 8.55 -2.34 9.94
C ARG A 67 7.60 -2.09 11.11
N LYS A 68 6.35 -1.66 10.86
CA LYS A 68 5.36 -1.39 11.93
C LYS A 68 4.30 -2.47 12.12
N ALA A 69 4.14 -3.38 11.15
CA ALA A 69 3.00 -4.30 11.14
C ALA A 69 2.89 -5.18 12.40
N ASN A 70 4.02 -5.61 12.97
CA ASN A 70 4.06 -6.40 14.20
C ASN A 70 3.58 -5.63 15.44
N ILE A 71 3.62 -4.30 15.45
CA ILE A 71 3.19 -3.51 16.61
C ILE A 71 1.69 -3.71 16.88
N VAL A 72 0.86 -3.79 15.83
CA VAL A 72 -0.58 -4.04 15.98
C VAL A 72 -0.82 -5.44 16.52
N ASP A 73 -0.12 -6.44 16.00
CA ASP A 73 -0.19 -7.82 16.51
C ASP A 73 0.14 -7.86 18.01
N ASP A 74 1.23 -7.20 18.41
CA ASP A 74 1.69 -7.13 19.80
C ASP A 74 0.68 -6.40 20.69
N LEU A 75 0.10 -5.29 20.24
CA LEU A 75 -0.88 -4.52 20.99
C LEU A 75 -2.18 -5.31 21.21
N VAL A 76 -2.74 -5.92 20.17
CA VAL A 76 -3.97 -6.72 20.26
C VAL A 76 -3.74 -7.98 21.12
N THR A 77 -2.59 -8.63 20.95
CA THR A 77 -2.19 -9.77 21.76
C THR A 77 -2.01 -9.35 23.23
N SER A 78 -1.37 -8.21 23.50
CA SER A 78 -1.18 -7.68 24.85
C SER A 78 -2.50 -7.29 25.52
N ALA A 79 -3.43 -6.69 24.77
CA ALA A 79 -4.76 -6.33 25.26
C ALA A 79 -5.52 -7.57 25.77
N THR A 80 -5.63 -8.60 24.92
CA THR A 80 -6.30 -9.85 25.29
C THR A 80 -5.53 -10.67 26.33
N PHE A 81 -4.19 -10.63 26.29
CA PHE A 81 -3.36 -11.28 27.30
C PHE A 81 -3.55 -10.64 28.68
N LYS A 82 -3.67 -9.31 28.78
CA LYS A 82 -3.82 -8.60 30.07
C LYS A 82 -5.24 -8.70 30.62
N CYS A 83 -6.23 -8.43 29.78
CA CYS A 83 -7.63 -8.31 30.19
C CYS A 83 -8.40 -9.64 30.11
N GLY A 84 -7.91 -10.62 29.36
CA GLY A 84 -8.72 -11.74 28.87
C GLY A 84 -9.79 -11.27 27.89
N GLY A 85 -10.38 -12.20 27.15
CA GLY A 85 -11.40 -11.89 26.14
C GLY A 85 -10.92 -12.11 24.72
N CYS A 86 -11.82 -11.80 23.79
CA CYS A 86 -11.58 -11.85 22.36
C CYS A 86 -11.51 -10.43 21.81
N TYR A 87 -10.53 -10.18 20.96
CA TYR A 87 -10.34 -8.90 20.29
C TYR A 87 -10.33 -9.14 18.78
N VAL A 88 -11.20 -8.43 18.06
CA VAL A 88 -11.35 -8.51 16.61
C VAL A 88 -10.88 -7.20 16.03
N PHE A 89 -9.72 -7.20 15.38
CA PHE A 89 -9.17 -6.06 14.68
C PHE A 89 -9.48 -6.17 13.19
N SER A 90 -10.12 -5.16 12.62
CA SER A 90 -10.48 -5.08 11.21
C SER A 90 -9.89 -3.81 10.61
N ASN A 91 -9.10 -3.94 9.55
CA ASN A 91 -8.43 -2.82 8.91
C ASN A 91 -8.75 -2.75 7.42
N LEU A 92 -8.68 -1.54 6.87
CA LEU A 92 -8.69 -1.33 5.42
C LEU A 92 -7.48 -2.00 4.77
N ARG A 93 -7.64 -2.42 3.51
CA ARG A 93 -6.52 -2.83 2.65
C ARG A 93 -6.65 -2.17 1.29
N GLY A 94 -5.52 -1.72 0.73
CA GLY A 94 -5.46 -1.13 -0.59
C GLY A 94 -5.21 0.38 -0.56
N CYS A 95 -5.46 1.03 -1.69
CA CYS A 95 -5.26 2.46 -1.91
C CYS A 95 -6.52 3.11 -2.47
N ASP A 96 -7.05 4.14 -1.80
CA ASP A 96 -8.22 4.92 -2.20
C ASP A 96 -7.92 6.08 -3.17
N GLY A 97 -6.81 5.99 -3.91
CA GLY A 97 -6.35 7.03 -4.86
C GLY A 97 -5.45 8.09 -4.24
N GLN A 98 -5.08 7.93 -2.97
CA GLN A 98 -4.11 8.79 -2.29
C GLN A 98 -2.70 8.18 -2.31
N ARG A 99 -1.77 8.86 -1.63
CA ARG A 99 -0.38 8.37 -1.45
C ARG A 99 -0.27 7.25 -0.41
N THR A 100 -1.29 7.07 0.41
CA THR A 100 -1.33 6.09 1.50
C THR A 100 -1.79 4.74 0.98
N PHE A 101 -1.16 3.68 1.49
CA PHE A 101 -1.60 2.31 1.30
C PHE A 101 -1.99 1.75 2.66
N PHE A 102 -3.15 1.11 2.78
CA PHE A 102 -3.55 0.39 3.98
C PHE A 102 -3.16 -1.07 3.81
N ASN A 103 -2.42 -1.63 4.77
CA ASN A 103 -1.82 -2.96 4.68
C ASN A 103 -2.68 -4.08 5.29
N GLY A 104 -4.00 -3.89 5.44
CA GLY A 104 -4.90 -4.94 5.93
C GLY A 104 -4.43 -5.52 7.28
N GLY A 105 -4.22 -6.83 7.32
CA GLY A 105 -3.73 -7.51 8.52
C GLY A 105 -4.78 -7.67 9.63
N SER A 106 -6.06 -7.62 9.27
CA SER A 106 -7.19 -7.90 10.18
C SER A 106 -6.97 -9.22 10.91
N LEU A 107 -7.16 -9.24 12.23
CA LEU A 107 -6.82 -10.40 13.06
C LEU A 107 -7.80 -10.59 14.21
N ILE A 108 -7.85 -11.82 14.71
CA ILE A 108 -8.66 -12.20 15.88
C ILE A 108 -7.71 -12.80 16.92
N ALA A 109 -7.71 -12.24 18.12
CA ALA A 109 -6.94 -12.74 19.25
C ALA A 109 -7.84 -13.11 20.42
N VAL A 110 -7.49 -14.17 21.15
CA VAL A 110 -8.19 -14.65 22.33
C VAL A 110 -7.18 -14.92 23.43
N ASN A 111 -7.36 -14.29 24.59
CA ASN A 111 -6.57 -14.53 25.80
C ASN A 111 -5.03 -14.49 25.60
N GLY A 112 -4.55 -13.64 24.69
CA GLY A 112 -3.13 -13.50 24.36
C GLY A 112 -2.62 -14.40 23.24
N ASN A 113 -3.51 -15.05 22.47
CA ASN A 113 -3.14 -15.86 21.31
C ASN A 113 -3.89 -15.39 20.08
N ILE A 114 -3.20 -15.21 18.96
CA ILE A 114 -3.82 -14.94 17.66
C ILE A 114 -4.38 -16.28 17.13
N VAL A 115 -5.66 -16.29 16.77
CA VAL A 115 -6.37 -17.50 16.28
C VAL A 115 -6.72 -17.40 14.80
N ALA A 116 -6.71 -16.19 14.23
CA ALA A 116 -6.89 -15.96 12.80
C ALA A 116 -6.27 -14.62 12.38
N LYS A 117 -5.70 -14.55 11.18
CA LYS A 117 -5.10 -13.33 10.61
C LYS A 117 -5.26 -13.30 9.09
N ALA A 118 -5.67 -12.14 8.57
CA ALA A 118 -5.79 -11.83 7.15
C ALA A 118 -4.42 -11.52 6.52
N GLN A 119 -4.34 -11.60 5.19
CA GLN A 119 -3.13 -11.21 4.46
C GLN A 119 -2.84 -9.71 4.61
N GLN A 120 -1.57 -9.37 4.82
CA GLN A 120 -1.10 -7.99 4.83
C GLN A 120 -1.15 -7.39 3.40
N PHE A 121 -0.72 -8.16 2.41
CA PHE A 121 -0.68 -7.74 1.02
C PHE A 121 -1.48 -8.73 0.17
N SER A 122 -2.46 -8.24 -0.57
CA SER A 122 -3.30 -9.04 -1.46
C SER A 122 -3.95 -8.16 -2.50
N LEU A 123 -4.23 -8.72 -3.67
CA LEU A 123 -4.97 -8.03 -4.74
C LEU A 123 -6.49 -8.18 -4.60
N LYS A 124 -6.95 -9.00 -3.64
CA LYS A 124 -8.38 -9.23 -3.37
C LYS A 124 -9.00 -7.98 -2.73
N GLU A 125 -10.10 -7.51 -3.29
CA GLU A 125 -10.88 -6.37 -2.77
C GLU A 125 -11.43 -6.64 -1.37
N VAL A 126 -11.87 -7.87 -1.11
CA VAL A 126 -12.49 -8.27 0.16
C VAL A 126 -11.83 -9.54 0.66
N GLU A 127 -11.40 -9.51 1.91
CA GLU A 127 -11.00 -10.69 2.67
C GLU A 127 -11.75 -10.71 4.00
N VAL A 128 -12.32 -11.85 4.33
CA VAL A 128 -13.06 -12.06 5.58
C VAL A 128 -12.35 -13.12 6.39
N THR A 129 -11.91 -12.73 7.58
CA THR A 129 -11.25 -13.62 8.54
C THR A 129 -12.26 -14.01 9.61
N CYS A 130 -12.37 -15.31 9.89
CA CYS A 130 -13.29 -15.84 10.89
C CYS A 130 -12.55 -16.74 11.89
N ALA A 131 -13.05 -16.77 13.12
CA ALA A 131 -12.62 -17.71 14.16
C ALA A 131 -13.84 -18.16 14.96
N THR A 132 -13.79 -19.39 15.47
CA THR A 132 -14.76 -19.91 16.44
C THR A 132 -14.15 -19.78 17.83
N VAL A 133 -14.83 -19.10 18.75
CA VAL A 133 -14.32 -18.81 20.10
C VAL A 133 -15.29 -19.38 21.13
N ASP A 134 -14.77 -20.11 22.11
CA ASP A 134 -15.54 -20.52 23.28
C ASP A 134 -15.55 -19.40 24.32
N LEU A 135 -16.75 -18.93 24.69
CA LEU A 135 -16.90 -17.89 25.71
C LEU A 135 -16.51 -18.38 27.10
N GLU A 136 -16.61 -19.69 27.37
CA GLU A 136 -16.21 -20.27 28.65
C GLU A 136 -14.69 -20.25 28.84
N ASP A 137 -13.91 -20.29 27.77
CA ASP A 137 -12.45 -20.10 27.84
C ASP A 137 -12.10 -18.68 28.30
N ILE A 138 -12.86 -17.66 27.84
CA ILE A 138 -12.69 -16.26 28.28
C ILE A 138 -13.03 -16.14 29.77
N ARG A 139 -14.17 -16.69 30.18
CA ARG A 139 -14.65 -16.65 31.58
C ARG A 139 -13.70 -17.37 32.52
N SER A 140 -13.23 -18.55 32.13
CA SER A 140 -12.26 -19.34 32.88
C SER A 140 -10.92 -18.64 32.99
N TYR A 141 -10.42 -18.05 31.89
CA TYR A 141 -9.19 -17.27 31.89
C TYR A 141 -9.25 -16.09 32.85
N ARG A 142 -10.34 -15.31 32.83
CA ARG A 142 -10.52 -14.17 33.75
C ARG A 142 -10.68 -14.62 35.20
N THR A 143 -11.41 -15.71 35.46
CA THR A 143 -11.59 -16.28 36.81
C THR A 143 -10.27 -16.76 37.41
N SER A 144 -9.35 -17.28 36.58
CA SER A 144 -8.01 -17.66 37.03
C SER A 144 -7.16 -16.47 37.52
N ARG A 145 -7.57 -15.23 37.25
CA ARG A 145 -6.85 -13.98 37.57
C ARG A 145 -7.57 -13.17 38.64
N ARG A 146 -7.34 -13.51 39.90
CA ARG A 146 -8.02 -12.88 41.06
C ARG A 146 -7.82 -11.36 41.16
N SER A 147 -6.67 -10.84 40.74
CA SER A 147 -6.40 -9.40 40.76
C SER A 147 -7.34 -8.61 39.84
N LEU A 148 -7.72 -9.18 38.69
CA LEU A 148 -8.68 -8.58 37.76
C LEU A 148 -10.07 -8.47 38.40
N CYS A 149 -10.50 -9.51 39.12
CA CYS A 149 -11.80 -9.53 39.81
C CYS A 149 -11.91 -8.41 40.86
N SER A 150 -10.83 -8.18 41.61
CA SER A 150 -10.77 -7.10 42.63
C SER A 150 -10.92 -5.71 42.00
N LEU A 151 -10.20 -5.46 40.89
CA LEU A 151 -10.28 -4.19 40.15
C LEU A 151 -11.65 -3.98 39.48
N SER A 152 -12.28 -5.06 39.01
CA SER A 152 -13.59 -5.01 38.33
C SER A 152 -14.68 -4.48 39.27
N ASN A 153 -14.59 -4.78 40.57
CA ASN A 153 -15.56 -4.32 41.58
C ASN A 153 -15.57 -2.79 41.80
N THR A 154 -14.48 -2.09 41.46
CA THR A 154 -14.39 -0.63 41.58
C THR A 154 -14.55 0.09 40.24
N SER A 155 -14.76 -0.66 39.15
CA SER A 155 -14.96 -0.09 37.82
C SER A 155 -16.33 0.57 37.68
N LYS A 156 -16.41 1.62 36.86
CA LYS A 156 -17.68 2.23 36.50
C LYS A 156 -18.37 1.37 35.44
N SER A 157 -19.67 1.15 35.59
CA SER A 157 -20.43 0.41 34.59
C SER A 157 -20.67 1.20 33.31
N TYR A 158 -20.64 0.48 32.19
CA TYR A 158 -21.01 1.04 30.91
C TYR A 158 -22.53 1.03 30.72
N PRO A 159 -23.12 2.05 30.05
CA PRO A 159 -24.47 1.95 29.54
C PRO A 159 -24.60 0.70 28.64
N ARG A 160 -25.63 -0.12 28.89
CA ARG A 160 -25.86 -1.37 28.15
C ARG A 160 -27.07 -1.24 27.23
N VAL A 161 -26.84 -1.50 25.95
CA VAL A 161 -27.91 -1.69 24.96
C VAL A 161 -28.24 -3.17 24.95
N ASN A 162 -29.36 -3.54 25.58
CA ASN A 162 -29.81 -4.93 25.63
C ASN A 162 -30.41 -5.33 24.28
N VAL A 163 -29.90 -6.42 23.71
CA VAL A 163 -30.34 -6.98 22.44
C VAL A 163 -30.82 -8.41 22.68
N ASN A 164 -32.08 -8.68 22.35
CA ASN A 164 -32.66 -10.03 22.47
C ASN A 164 -32.18 -10.93 21.32
N TYR A 165 -30.90 -11.29 21.35
CA TYR A 165 -30.22 -12.11 20.36
C TYR A 165 -29.19 -13.00 21.05
N SER A 166 -28.97 -14.22 20.55
CA SER A 166 -27.93 -15.13 21.02
C SER A 166 -26.86 -15.20 19.93
N LEU A 167 -25.62 -14.83 20.25
CA LEU A 167 -24.52 -14.84 19.31
C LEU A 167 -24.03 -16.27 19.02
N ALA A 168 -24.03 -17.12 20.05
CA ALA A 168 -23.81 -18.54 19.95
C ALA A 168 -25.03 -19.24 19.36
N SER A 169 -24.83 -20.07 18.33
CA SER A 169 -25.91 -20.81 17.66
C SER A 169 -25.61 -22.29 17.42
N LYS A 170 -24.33 -22.69 17.37
CA LYS A 170 -23.90 -24.09 17.16
C LYS A 170 -22.63 -24.39 17.97
N VAL A 171 -22.59 -25.56 18.60
CA VAL A 171 -21.38 -26.08 19.23
C VAL A 171 -20.41 -26.50 18.13
N GLN A 172 -19.27 -25.83 18.07
CA GLN A 172 -18.17 -26.12 17.15
C GLN A 172 -16.86 -26.07 17.93
N ALA A 173 -15.84 -26.77 17.45
CA ALA A 173 -14.51 -26.70 18.05
C ALA A 173 -13.95 -25.28 17.92
N SER A 174 -13.35 -24.77 18.99
CA SER A 174 -12.68 -23.48 18.99
C SER A 174 -11.49 -23.48 18.02
N SER A 175 -11.24 -22.34 17.37
CA SER A 175 -10.08 -22.16 16.50
C SER A 175 -8.79 -22.22 17.33
N PRO A 176 -7.80 -23.05 16.94
CA PRO A 176 -6.54 -23.13 17.66
C PRO A 176 -5.68 -21.88 17.41
N PRO A 177 -4.74 -21.55 18.31
CA PRO A 177 -3.72 -20.53 18.08
C PRO A 177 -2.91 -20.80 16.80
N ILE A 178 -2.56 -19.73 16.08
CA ILE A 178 -1.75 -19.79 14.87
C ILE A 178 -0.40 -19.10 15.07
N GLN A 179 0.60 -19.52 14.30
CA GLN A 179 1.83 -18.75 14.16
C GLN A 179 1.63 -17.67 13.10
N VAL A 180 1.93 -16.43 13.46
CA VAL A 180 1.84 -15.29 12.55
C VAL A 180 3.09 -15.23 11.70
N GLN A 181 2.90 -15.23 10.38
CA GLN A 181 3.95 -14.90 9.44
C GLN A 181 4.23 -13.39 9.49
N VAL A 182 5.49 -13.03 9.71
CA VAL A 182 5.96 -11.64 9.67
C VAL A 182 6.76 -11.45 8.40
N HIS A 183 6.43 -10.41 7.63
CA HIS A 183 7.17 -10.07 6.44
C HIS A 183 8.52 -9.45 6.78
N SER A 184 9.55 -9.78 6.00
CA SER A 184 10.82 -9.07 6.10
C SER A 184 10.67 -7.63 5.56
N PRO A 185 11.57 -6.69 5.93
CA PRO A 185 11.53 -5.34 5.37
C PRO A 185 11.56 -5.31 3.83
N GLU A 186 12.32 -6.22 3.21
CA GLU A 186 12.43 -6.35 1.76
C GLU A 186 11.12 -6.84 1.14
N GLU A 187 10.42 -7.78 1.79
CA GLU A 187 9.09 -8.23 1.38
C GLU A 187 8.06 -7.10 1.50
N GLU A 188 8.10 -6.31 2.59
CA GLU A 188 7.22 -5.15 2.73
C GLU A 188 7.44 -4.12 1.62
N ILE A 189 8.71 -3.83 1.29
CA ILE A 189 9.10 -2.93 0.18
C ILE A 189 8.65 -3.48 -1.17
N ALA A 190 8.68 -4.80 -1.36
CA ALA A 190 8.26 -5.42 -2.60
C ALA A 190 6.74 -5.42 -2.75
N TYR A 191 6.00 -5.84 -1.72
CA TYR A 191 4.57 -6.12 -1.82
C TYR A 191 3.67 -4.90 -1.58
N GLY A 192 4.01 -4.01 -0.65
CA GLY A 192 3.19 -2.85 -0.31
C GLY A 192 3.07 -1.89 -1.50
N PRO A 193 4.19 -1.31 -1.98
CA PRO A 193 4.21 -0.50 -3.18
C PRO A 193 3.66 -1.21 -4.44
N ALA A 194 3.82 -2.53 -4.57
CA ALA A 194 3.25 -3.28 -5.69
C ALA A 194 1.71 -3.31 -5.64
N CYS A 195 1.11 -3.57 -4.48
CA CYS A 195 -0.33 -3.50 -4.29
C CYS A 195 -0.86 -2.07 -4.49
N TRP A 196 -0.11 -1.07 -4.02
CA TRP A 196 -0.45 0.34 -4.22
C TRP A 196 -0.48 0.70 -5.71
N LEU A 197 0.54 0.30 -6.49
CA LEU A 197 0.57 0.51 -7.95
C LEU A 197 -0.56 -0.23 -8.67
N TRP A 198 -0.90 -1.45 -8.24
CA TRP A 198 -2.02 -2.20 -8.81
C TRP A 198 -3.34 -1.44 -8.66
N ASP A 199 -3.65 -0.98 -7.45
CA ASP A 199 -4.84 -0.19 -7.17
C ASP A 199 -4.84 1.13 -7.94
N TYR A 200 -3.69 1.83 -7.99
CA TYR A 200 -3.56 3.08 -8.75
C TYR A 200 -3.84 2.85 -10.24
N LEU A 201 -3.27 1.80 -10.83
CA LEU A 201 -3.42 1.51 -12.25
C LEU A 201 -4.87 1.16 -12.60
N ARG A 202 -5.48 0.21 -11.90
CA ARG A 202 -6.84 -0.25 -12.21
C ARG A 202 -7.91 0.82 -11.97
N ARG A 203 -7.68 1.72 -11.00
CA ARG A 203 -8.61 2.79 -10.66
C ARG A 203 -8.42 4.05 -11.52
N SER A 204 -7.21 4.32 -12.00
CA SER A 204 -6.92 5.46 -12.90
C SER A 204 -7.44 5.26 -14.33
N GLY A 205 -7.69 4.01 -14.73
CA GLY A 205 -8.10 3.69 -16.10
C GLY A 205 -6.97 3.79 -17.14
N GLN A 206 -5.71 3.89 -16.70
CA GLN A 206 -4.54 3.90 -17.59
C GLN A 206 -4.17 2.49 -18.08
N GLY A 207 -3.43 2.42 -19.18
CA GLY A 207 -3.08 1.15 -19.84
C GLY A 207 -1.76 0.53 -19.41
N GLY A 208 -1.06 1.17 -18.47
CA GLY A 208 0.20 0.68 -17.91
C GLY A 208 1.08 1.80 -17.31
N PHE A 209 2.36 1.51 -17.19
CA PHE A 209 3.41 2.36 -16.64
C PHE A 209 4.50 2.66 -17.67
N PHE A 210 5.09 3.85 -17.55
CA PHE A 210 6.31 4.25 -18.25
C PHE A 210 7.38 4.60 -17.23
N LEU A 211 8.55 3.95 -17.30
CA LEU A 211 9.69 4.24 -16.43
C LEU A 211 10.93 4.65 -17.25
N PRO A 212 11.49 5.85 -17.04
CA PRO A 212 12.84 6.17 -17.49
C PRO A 212 13.87 5.34 -16.68
N LEU A 213 14.29 4.22 -17.24
CA LEU A 213 15.17 3.24 -16.60
C LEU A 213 16.64 3.63 -16.81
N SER A 214 17.36 4.00 -15.75
CA SER A 214 18.72 4.54 -15.84
C SER A 214 19.82 3.48 -15.72
N GLY A 215 19.49 2.26 -15.29
CA GLY A 215 20.48 1.22 -14.95
C GLY A 215 21.20 1.47 -13.61
N GLY A 216 20.70 2.43 -12.82
CA GLY A 216 21.04 2.61 -11.40
C GLY A 216 20.05 1.93 -10.46
N VAL A 217 20.38 1.90 -9.17
CA VAL A 217 19.63 1.17 -8.13
C VAL A 217 18.16 1.60 -8.07
N ASP A 218 17.88 2.88 -7.85
CA ASP A 218 16.50 3.35 -7.58
C ASP A 218 15.51 3.05 -8.70
N SER A 219 15.90 3.29 -9.96
CA SER A 219 15.07 2.95 -11.11
C SER A 219 14.93 1.43 -11.28
N SER A 220 15.94 0.65 -10.89
CA SER A 220 15.87 -0.81 -10.89
C SER A 220 14.93 -1.31 -9.79
N SER A 221 14.97 -0.74 -8.58
CA SER A 221 14.07 -1.07 -7.48
C SER A 221 12.61 -0.76 -7.85
N THR A 222 12.37 0.38 -8.52
CA THR A 222 11.05 0.72 -9.08
C THR A 222 10.57 -0.33 -10.11
N ALA A 223 11.46 -0.75 -11.02
CA ALA A 223 11.15 -1.78 -12.00
C ALA A 223 10.86 -3.15 -11.35
N CYS A 224 11.61 -3.52 -10.30
CA CYS A 224 11.38 -4.73 -9.53
C CYS A 224 10.02 -4.71 -8.82
N ILE A 225 9.61 -3.58 -8.24
CA ILE A 225 8.28 -3.44 -7.60
C ILE A 225 7.16 -3.64 -8.64
N ILE A 226 7.26 -3.04 -9.82
CA ILE A 226 6.28 -3.24 -10.91
C ILE A 226 6.27 -4.71 -11.37
N TYR A 227 7.43 -5.36 -11.40
CA TYR A 227 7.51 -6.78 -11.72
C TYR A 227 6.91 -7.67 -10.62
N THR A 228 7.10 -7.34 -9.34
CA THR A 228 6.41 -7.99 -8.21
C THR A 228 4.90 -7.86 -8.34
N MET A 229 4.39 -6.69 -8.73
CA MET A 229 2.98 -6.50 -9.04
C MET A 229 2.52 -7.47 -10.15
N CYS A 230 3.26 -7.58 -11.26
CA CYS A 230 2.95 -8.52 -12.33
C CYS A 230 2.96 -9.98 -11.86
N HIS A 231 3.88 -10.33 -10.96
CA HIS A 231 3.96 -11.65 -10.36
C HIS A 231 2.75 -11.95 -9.47
N MET A 232 2.30 -10.99 -8.66
CA MET A 232 1.10 -11.12 -7.84
C MET A 232 -0.16 -11.27 -8.70
N ILE A 233 -0.26 -10.51 -9.79
CA ILE A 233 -1.37 -10.61 -10.74
C ILE A 233 -1.42 -12.01 -11.36
N TYR A 234 -0.28 -12.54 -11.82
CA TYR A 234 -0.21 -13.85 -12.46
C TYR A 234 -0.62 -14.99 -11.53
N HIS A 235 -0.25 -14.92 -10.24
CA HIS A 235 -0.56 -15.95 -9.25
C HIS A 235 -1.91 -15.73 -8.54
N SER A 236 -2.66 -14.69 -8.90
CA SER A 236 -3.96 -14.42 -8.30
C SER A 236 -5.00 -15.44 -8.77
N ASP A 237 -5.77 -15.97 -7.82
CA ASP A 237 -6.95 -16.79 -8.04
C ASP A 237 -8.23 -15.96 -8.24
N ASP A 238 -8.13 -14.63 -8.17
CA ASP A 238 -9.28 -13.72 -8.24
C ASP A 238 -9.66 -13.40 -9.70
N ASN A 239 -10.85 -13.81 -10.10
CA ASN A 239 -11.40 -13.54 -11.43
C ASN A 239 -11.50 -12.04 -11.73
N GLN A 240 -11.68 -11.19 -10.72
CA GLN A 240 -11.73 -9.74 -10.90
C GLN A 240 -10.35 -9.19 -11.30
N VAL A 241 -9.26 -9.73 -10.74
CA VAL A 241 -7.89 -9.32 -11.10
C VAL A 241 -7.64 -9.60 -12.58
N LEU A 242 -8.00 -10.79 -13.07
CA LEU A 242 -7.87 -11.13 -14.49
C LEU A 242 -8.77 -10.26 -15.39
N ALA A 243 -9.99 -9.96 -14.95
CA ALA A 243 -10.90 -9.06 -15.67
C ALA A 243 -10.34 -7.64 -15.79
N ASP A 244 -9.74 -7.12 -14.73
CA ASP A 244 -9.11 -5.80 -14.71
C ASP A 244 -7.90 -5.75 -15.66
N VAL A 245 -7.04 -6.79 -15.66
CA VAL A 245 -5.92 -6.89 -16.61
C VAL A 245 -6.44 -6.89 -18.05
N ARG A 246 -7.45 -7.73 -18.37
CA ARG A 246 -8.07 -7.82 -19.71
C ARG A 246 -8.59 -6.47 -20.19
N LYS A 247 -9.17 -5.69 -19.27
CA LYS A 247 -9.64 -4.32 -19.52
C LYS A 247 -8.47 -3.38 -19.83
N MET A 248 -7.41 -3.38 -19.01
CA MET A 248 -6.21 -2.55 -19.23
C MET A 248 -5.49 -2.85 -20.55
N VAL A 249 -5.43 -4.13 -20.93
CA VAL A 249 -4.78 -4.53 -22.19
C VAL A 249 -5.67 -4.34 -23.41
N GLY A 250 -6.97 -4.12 -23.21
CA GLY A 250 -7.96 -3.98 -24.30
C GLY A 250 -8.24 -5.29 -25.03
N ASN A 251 -7.98 -6.44 -24.40
CA ASN A 251 -8.18 -7.76 -24.99
C ASN A 251 -8.94 -8.68 -24.01
N PRO A 252 -10.23 -8.95 -24.24
CA PRO A 252 -11.05 -9.77 -23.34
C PRO A 252 -10.64 -11.25 -23.33
N LYS A 253 -9.89 -11.72 -24.33
CA LYS A 253 -9.39 -13.10 -24.43
C LYS A 253 -7.96 -13.25 -23.91
N PHE A 254 -7.36 -12.19 -23.39
CA PHE A 254 -6.00 -12.25 -22.85
C PHE A 254 -5.95 -13.20 -21.65
N THR A 255 -5.01 -14.15 -21.70
CA THR A 255 -4.73 -15.08 -20.61
C THR A 255 -3.22 -15.18 -20.50
N PRO A 256 -2.61 -14.49 -19.51
CA PRO A 256 -1.16 -14.42 -19.40
C PRO A 256 -0.57 -15.80 -19.12
N GLN A 257 0.55 -16.12 -19.76
CA GLN A 257 1.30 -17.36 -19.59
C GLN A 257 2.48 -17.18 -18.64
N SER A 258 2.85 -15.94 -18.33
CA SER A 258 3.92 -15.62 -17.38
C SER A 258 3.78 -14.21 -16.81
N PRO A 259 4.41 -13.91 -15.66
CA PRO A 259 4.56 -12.54 -15.16
C PRO A 259 5.22 -11.60 -16.17
N GLN A 260 6.17 -12.10 -16.97
CA GLN A 260 6.87 -11.33 -18.00
C GLN A 260 5.92 -10.91 -19.14
N GLU A 261 4.94 -11.74 -19.50
CA GLU A 261 3.95 -11.36 -20.51
C GLU A 261 3.06 -10.21 -20.02
N ILE A 262 2.61 -10.28 -18.75
CA ILE A 262 1.88 -9.18 -18.10
C ILE A 262 2.74 -7.92 -18.07
N CYS A 263 4.00 -8.06 -17.64
CA CYS A 263 4.96 -6.97 -17.59
C CYS A 263 5.17 -6.33 -18.97
N ASN A 264 5.29 -7.14 -20.03
CA ASN A 264 5.42 -6.61 -21.39
C ASN A 264 4.22 -5.76 -21.82
N MET A 265 3.01 -6.17 -21.40
CA MET A 265 1.78 -5.47 -21.74
C MET A 265 1.60 -4.22 -20.89
N LEU A 266 1.91 -4.25 -19.60
CA LEU A 266 1.62 -3.16 -18.68
C LEU A 266 2.81 -2.23 -18.42
N PHE A 267 4.03 -2.58 -18.85
CA PHE A 267 5.22 -1.83 -18.45
C PHE A 267 6.15 -1.53 -19.63
N VAL A 268 6.33 -0.24 -19.88
CA VAL A 268 7.31 0.29 -20.84
C VAL A 268 8.48 0.90 -20.09
N THR A 269 9.69 0.50 -20.44
CA THR A 269 10.93 1.07 -19.90
C THR A 269 11.71 1.76 -20.99
N CYS A 270 12.36 2.89 -20.67
CA CYS A 270 13.18 3.60 -21.64
C CYS A 270 14.51 4.06 -21.03
N TYR A 271 15.63 3.65 -21.64
CA TYR A 271 16.94 4.19 -21.34
C TYR A 271 17.22 5.45 -22.17
N LEU A 272 17.27 6.61 -21.51
CA LEU A 272 17.48 7.93 -22.12
C LEU A 272 18.94 8.39 -21.94
N GLY A 273 19.82 7.86 -22.79
CA GLY A 273 21.26 8.08 -22.74
C GLY A 273 21.72 9.36 -23.46
N THR A 274 22.91 9.81 -23.11
CA THR A 274 23.66 10.90 -23.75
C THR A 274 25.07 10.42 -24.11
N GLU A 275 25.86 11.22 -24.80
CA GLU A 275 27.26 10.93 -25.14
C GLU A 275 28.12 10.62 -23.90
N ASN A 276 27.74 11.20 -22.75
CA ASN A 276 28.41 11.01 -21.46
C ASN A 276 27.90 9.78 -20.69
N SER A 277 26.90 9.06 -21.22
CA SER A 277 26.36 7.88 -20.56
C SER A 277 27.25 6.67 -20.81
N SER A 278 27.51 5.90 -19.75
CA SER A 278 28.39 4.75 -19.82
C SER A 278 27.73 3.56 -20.54
N LEU A 279 28.53 2.69 -21.16
CA LEU A 279 28.02 1.47 -21.80
C LEU A 279 27.39 0.54 -20.76
N GLU A 280 27.98 0.47 -19.57
CA GLU A 280 27.56 -0.44 -18.50
C GLU A 280 26.17 -0.07 -17.94
N THR A 281 25.84 1.22 -17.83
CA THR A 281 24.51 1.66 -17.36
C THR A 281 23.42 1.28 -18.36
N LYS A 282 23.69 1.46 -19.66
CA LYS A 282 22.80 1.03 -20.75
C LYS A 282 22.62 -0.49 -20.78
N GLU A 283 23.69 -1.24 -20.63
CA GLU A 283 23.66 -2.70 -20.61
C GLU A 283 22.87 -3.22 -19.41
N ARG A 284 23.08 -2.67 -18.21
CA ARG A 284 22.30 -3.05 -17.01
C ARG A 284 20.79 -2.81 -17.21
N ALA A 285 20.41 -1.64 -17.75
CA ALA A 285 19.00 -1.34 -18.05
C ALA A 285 18.41 -2.32 -19.07
N THR A 286 19.19 -2.68 -20.09
CA THR A 286 18.78 -3.65 -21.13
C THR A 286 18.65 -5.08 -20.56
N GLN A 287 19.59 -5.50 -19.71
CA GLN A 287 19.57 -6.82 -19.08
C GLN A 287 18.38 -6.96 -18.12
N LEU A 288 18.17 -5.97 -17.24
CA LEU A 288 17.08 -5.97 -16.28
C LEU A 288 15.72 -5.99 -17.00
N SER A 289 15.53 -5.10 -17.99
CA SER A 289 14.28 -5.02 -18.76
C SER A 289 13.95 -6.33 -19.47
N LYS A 290 14.97 -7.05 -19.99
CA LYS A 290 14.83 -8.39 -20.57
C LYS A 290 14.45 -9.45 -19.54
N GLN A 291 15.02 -9.40 -18.34
CA GLN A 291 14.72 -10.36 -17.26
C GLN A 291 13.28 -10.22 -16.76
N ILE A 292 12.80 -8.98 -16.56
CA ILE A 292 11.43 -8.71 -16.08
C ILE A 292 10.39 -8.76 -17.21
N GLY A 293 10.81 -8.70 -18.48
CA GLY A 293 9.93 -8.77 -19.64
C GLY A 293 9.28 -7.46 -20.09
N SER A 294 9.69 -6.31 -19.54
CA SER A 294 9.12 -5.00 -19.94
C SER A 294 9.37 -4.69 -21.42
N TYR A 295 8.50 -3.90 -22.05
CA TYR A 295 8.76 -3.39 -23.39
C TYR A 295 9.82 -2.29 -23.34
N HIS A 296 11.06 -2.62 -23.72
CA HIS A 296 12.23 -1.75 -23.53
C HIS A 296 12.59 -0.95 -24.78
N LEU A 297 12.90 0.32 -24.57
CA LEU A 297 13.43 1.23 -25.57
C LEU A 297 14.78 1.79 -25.10
N SER A 298 15.66 2.08 -26.05
CA SER A 298 16.90 2.80 -25.78
C SER A 298 17.07 3.91 -26.81
N PHE A 299 17.31 5.12 -26.34
CA PHE A 299 17.40 6.31 -27.16
C PHE A 299 18.57 7.19 -26.71
N ASN A 300 19.28 7.77 -27.69
CA ASN A 300 20.29 8.79 -27.44
C ASN A 300 19.65 10.17 -27.69
N MET A 301 19.72 11.05 -26.70
CA MET A 301 19.06 12.36 -26.74
C MET A 301 19.99 13.54 -27.08
N ASP A 302 21.23 13.29 -27.49
CA ASP A 302 22.23 14.34 -27.72
C ASP A 302 21.78 15.33 -28.80
N ALA A 303 21.19 14.85 -29.90
CA ALA A 303 20.65 15.72 -30.95
C ALA A 303 19.63 16.74 -30.42
N ILE A 304 18.79 16.33 -29.47
CA ILE A 304 17.77 17.19 -28.86
C ILE A 304 18.43 18.21 -27.93
N VAL A 305 19.39 17.76 -27.11
CA VAL A 305 20.17 18.64 -26.22
C VAL A 305 20.93 19.70 -27.03
N GLN A 306 21.61 19.29 -28.10
CA GLN A 306 22.34 20.19 -28.99
C GLN A 306 21.44 21.19 -29.69
N THR A 307 20.22 20.80 -30.06
CA THR A 307 19.23 21.72 -30.63
C THR A 307 18.88 22.84 -29.64
N VAL A 308 18.63 22.49 -28.36
CA VAL A 308 18.32 23.48 -27.33
C VAL A 308 19.50 24.41 -27.05
N ILE A 309 20.72 23.87 -26.97
CA ILE A 309 21.94 24.67 -26.80
C ILE A 309 22.15 25.62 -27.99
N SER A 310 21.92 25.14 -29.22
CA SER A 310 22.04 25.94 -30.44
C SER A 310 21.08 27.12 -30.44
N VAL A 311 19.83 26.92 -30.00
CA VAL A 311 18.86 28.01 -29.85
C VAL A 311 19.36 29.07 -28.86
N PHE A 312 19.87 28.64 -27.70
CA PHE A 312 20.42 29.57 -26.70
C PHE A 312 21.62 30.37 -27.26
N THR A 313 22.54 29.70 -27.96
CA THR A 313 23.70 30.36 -28.57
C THR A 313 23.29 31.33 -29.67
N ASN A 314 22.33 30.99 -30.51
CA ASN A 314 21.85 31.87 -31.57
C ASN A 314 21.18 33.14 -31.00
N VAL A 315 20.48 33.03 -29.88
CA VAL A 315 19.77 34.18 -29.25
C VAL A 315 20.71 35.06 -28.44
N THR A 316 21.68 34.47 -27.72
CA THR A 316 22.51 35.20 -26.75
C THR A 316 23.92 35.53 -27.25
N GLY A 317 24.38 34.86 -28.31
CA GLY A 317 25.76 34.90 -28.77
C GLY A 317 26.75 34.15 -27.86
N LEU A 318 26.28 33.49 -26.79
CA LEU A 318 27.11 32.77 -25.83
C LEU A 318 26.86 31.25 -25.91
N THR A 319 27.93 30.46 -25.80
CA THR A 319 27.85 29.00 -25.79
C THR A 319 28.29 28.49 -24.41
N PRO A 320 27.35 27.93 -23.61
CA PRO A 320 27.72 27.35 -22.32
C PRO A 320 28.60 26.12 -22.52
N ARG A 321 29.57 25.93 -21.62
CA ARG A 321 30.50 24.78 -21.66
C ARG A 321 30.46 24.01 -20.35
N PHE A 322 30.73 22.70 -20.41
CA PHE A 322 30.98 21.93 -19.19
C PHE A 322 32.27 22.41 -18.52
N ARG A 323 32.38 22.20 -17.20
CA ARG A 323 33.57 22.57 -16.42
C ARG A 323 34.86 21.97 -16.99
N ILE A 324 34.79 20.70 -17.43
CA ILE A 324 35.92 19.99 -18.07
C ILE A 324 36.37 20.61 -19.41
N HIS A 325 35.52 21.44 -20.03
CA HIS A 325 35.80 22.17 -21.26
C HIS A 325 35.97 23.69 -21.01
N GLY A 326 36.26 24.07 -19.76
CA GLY A 326 36.56 25.44 -19.37
C GLY A 326 35.35 26.34 -19.08
N GLY A 327 34.15 25.78 -18.92
CA GLY A 327 32.96 26.54 -18.50
C GLY A 327 32.88 26.76 -16.99
N THR A 328 32.02 27.67 -16.56
CA THR A 328 31.76 27.94 -15.13
C THR A 328 30.90 26.86 -14.46
N GLU A 329 30.85 26.83 -13.12
CA GLU A 329 29.94 25.95 -12.36
C GLU A 329 28.47 26.14 -12.77
N ARG A 330 28.07 27.40 -13.03
CA ARG A 330 26.72 27.73 -13.45
C ARG A 330 26.39 27.12 -14.81
N GLU A 331 27.30 27.22 -15.77
CA GLU A 331 27.12 26.63 -17.11
C GLU A 331 27.05 25.12 -17.03
N SER A 332 27.98 24.49 -16.31
CA SER A 332 28.01 23.03 -16.15
C SER A 332 26.73 22.51 -15.52
N LEU A 333 26.24 23.17 -14.45
CA LEU A 333 24.98 22.82 -13.80
C LEU A 333 23.77 23.05 -14.73
N ALA A 334 23.76 24.14 -15.50
CA ALA A 334 22.69 24.41 -16.46
C ALA A 334 22.62 23.33 -17.56
N LEU A 335 23.78 22.90 -18.08
CA LEU A 335 23.88 21.83 -19.09
C LEU A 335 23.45 20.46 -18.55
N GLN A 336 23.72 20.15 -17.28
CA GLN A 336 23.20 18.94 -16.63
C GLN A 336 21.69 19.02 -16.44
N ASN A 337 21.19 20.17 -15.96
CA ASN A 337 19.77 20.39 -15.72
C ASN A 337 18.92 20.32 -17.00
N ILE A 338 19.42 20.84 -18.13
CA ILE A 338 18.66 20.78 -19.38
C ILE A 338 18.52 19.34 -19.88
N GLN A 339 19.56 18.52 -19.76
CA GLN A 339 19.47 17.08 -20.06
C GLN A 339 18.44 16.42 -19.14
N ALA A 340 18.49 16.68 -17.84
CA ALA A 340 17.56 16.12 -16.87
C ALA A 340 16.09 16.45 -17.19
N ARG A 341 15.80 17.71 -17.54
CA ARG A 341 14.43 18.14 -17.92
C ARG A 341 13.98 17.58 -19.26
N LEU A 342 14.88 17.48 -20.25
CA LEU A 342 14.53 16.89 -21.54
C LEU A 342 14.18 15.40 -21.40
N ARG A 343 14.80 14.67 -20.45
CA ARG A 343 14.38 13.29 -20.15
C ARG A 343 12.93 13.23 -19.66
N MET A 344 12.52 14.18 -18.82
CA MET A 344 11.14 14.27 -18.35
C MET A 344 10.17 14.54 -19.50
N VAL A 345 10.48 15.54 -20.35
CA VAL A 345 9.65 15.86 -21.53
C VAL A 345 9.47 14.64 -22.43
N LEU A 346 10.55 13.93 -22.73
CA LEU A 346 10.51 12.70 -23.52
C LEU A 346 9.72 11.61 -22.81
N SER A 347 9.88 11.45 -21.49
CA SER A 347 9.16 10.42 -20.74
C SER A 347 7.64 10.58 -20.85
N TYR A 348 7.12 11.80 -20.68
CA TYR A 348 5.69 12.07 -20.85
C TYR A 348 5.22 11.93 -22.30
N PHE A 349 6.03 12.38 -23.27
CA PHE A 349 5.68 12.24 -24.69
C PHE A 349 5.53 10.77 -25.09
N PHE A 350 6.47 9.92 -24.67
CA PHE A 350 6.38 8.49 -24.89
C PHE A 350 5.24 7.87 -24.08
N ALA A 351 5.06 8.23 -22.80
CA ALA A 351 3.97 7.71 -21.99
C ALA A 351 2.58 7.94 -22.64
N GLN A 352 2.38 9.07 -23.31
CA GLN A 352 1.13 9.39 -24.01
C GLN A 352 0.94 8.61 -25.33
N LEU A 353 2.02 8.25 -26.03
CA LEU A 353 1.93 7.70 -27.39
C LEU A 353 2.36 6.23 -27.53
N MET A 354 3.02 5.65 -26.53
CA MET A 354 3.57 4.30 -26.67
C MET A 354 2.50 3.21 -26.80
N LEU A 355 1.33 3.40 -26.20
CA LEU A 355 0.20 2.49 -26.43
C LEU A 355 -0.36 2.66 -27.84
N TRP A 356 -0.46 3.90 -28.35
CA TRP A 356 -0.85 4.16 -29.74
C TRP A 356 0.11 3.49 -30.75
N VAL A 357 1.43 3.59 -30.54
CA VAL A 357 2.43 2.88 -31.35
C VAL A 357 2.20 1.37 -31.36
N ARG A 358 1.70 0.82 -30.23
CA ARG A 358 1.39 -0.60 -30.06
C ARG A 358 -0.04 -0.96 -30.44
N GLY A 359 -0.79 -0.06 -31.09
CA GLY A 359 -2.17 -0.30 -31.51
C GLY A 359 -3.17 -0.45 -30.36
N ARG A 360 -2.87 0.10 -29.19
CA ARG A 360 -3.69 0.06 -27.97
C ARG A 360 -4.20 1.45 -27.60
N GLN A 361 -5.36 1.48 -26.97
CA GLN A 361 -5.95 2.72 -26.44
C GLN A 361 -5.37 3.08 -25.07
N GLY A 362 -5.50 4.36 -24.67
CA GLY A 362 -5.08 4.88 -23.38
C GLY A 362 -3.66 5.45 -23.38
N GLY A 363 -3.21 5.86 -22.20
CA GLY A 363 -1.84 6.31 -21.92
C GLY A 363 -1.17 5.46 -20.85
N LEU A 364 0.07 5.83 -20.52
CA LEU A 364 0.85 5.23 -19.44
C LEU A 364 1.03 6.25 -18.31
N LEU A 365 1.03 5.78 -17.06
CA LEU A 365 1.46 6.56 -15.91
C LEU A 365 2.99 6.63 -15.90
N VAL A 366 3.56 7.84 -15.89
CA VAL A 366 5.00 8.03 -15.69
C VAL A 366 5.33 7.74 -14.23
N VAL A 367 6.27 6.83 -14.02
CA VAL A 367 6.70 6.42 -12.67
C VAL A 367 8.06 7.03 -12.36
N GLY A 368 8.13 7.72 -11.23
CA GLY A 368 9.36 8.33 -10.72
C GLY A 368 10.18 7.34 -9.90
N SER A 369 11.46 7.68 -9.69
CA SER A 369 12.40 6.86 -8.93
C SER A 369 13.27 7.68 -7.98
N ALA A 370 12.75 8.79 -7.44
CA ALA A 370 13.45 9.54 -6.41
C ALA A 370 13.27 8.86 -5.05
N ASN A 371 14.33 8.64 -4.28
CA ASN A 371 14.25 8.09 -2.93
C ASN A 371 14.03 9.19 -1.87
N VAL A 372 13.71 8.78 -0.63
CA VAL A 372 13.38 9.72 0.44
C VAL A 372 14.57 10.59 0.86
N ASP A 373 15.80 10.06 0.81
CA ASP A 373 17.01 10.76 1.27
C ASP A 373 17.40 11.92 0.33
N GLU A 374 17.34 11.67 -0.98
CA GLU A 374 17.56 12.69 -2.00
C GLU A 374 16.45 13.74 -2.00
N SER A 375 15.20 13.30 -1.83
CA SER A 375 14.03 14.17 -1.72
C SER A 375 14.13 15.11 -0.51
N LEU A 376 14.56 14.58 0.65
CA LEU A 376 14.76 15.35 1.88
C LEU A 376 15.85 16.43 1.72
N ARG A 377 16.96 16.09 1.05
CA ARG A 377 18.05 17.03 0.80
C ARG A 377 17.76 18.01 -0.34
N GLY A 378 16.73 17.76 -1.13
CA GLY A 378 16.48 18.47 -2.39
C GLY A 378 17.58 18.24 -3.43
N TYR A 379 18.26 17.08 -3.38
CA TYR A 379 19.32 16.72 -4.31
C TYR A 379 18.72 16.15 -5.60
N LEU A 380 18.04 17.01 -6.36
CA LEU A 380 17.36 16.67 -7.61
C LEU A 380 17.24 17.92 -8.50
N THR A 381 17.04 17.73 -9.80
CA THR A 381 16.74 18.86 -10.69
C THR A 381 15.24 19.10 -10.68
N LYS A 382 14.81 20.31 -10.30
CA LYS A 382 13.38 20.65 -10.37
C LYS A 382 12.84 20.48 -11.80
N TYR A 383 11.77 19.69 -11.92
CA TYR A 383 11.11 19.29 -13.17
C TYR A 383 11.94 18.36 -14.09
N ASP A 384 12.82 17.54 -13.52
CA ASP A 384 13.37 16.37 -14.22
C ASP A 384 12.52 15.11 -13.95
N CYS A 385 13.05 13.92 -14.24
CA CYS A 385 12.38 12.63 -14.00
C CYS A 385 12.12 12.31 -12.50
N SER A 386 12.58 13.14 -11.56
CA SER A 386 12.10 13.10 -10.17
C SER A 386 10.64 13.53 -10.04
N SER A 387 10.12 14.28 -11.02
CA SER A 387 8.72 14.70 -11.12
C SER A 387 7.97 13.79 -12.09
N ALA A 388 7.13 12.92 -11.55
CA ALA A 388 6.36 11.91 -12.28
C ALA A 388 4.90 11.90 -11.80
N ASP A 389 4.04 11.09 -12.41
CA ASP A 389 2.64 10.96 -11.97
C ASP A 389 2.57 10.32 -10.58
N VAL A 390 3.37 9.27 -10.36
CA VAL A 390 3.48 8.54 -9.10
C VAL A 390 4.94 8.12 -8.84
N ASN A 391 5.31 7.94 -7.57
CA ASN A 391 6.63 7.46 -7.18
C ASN A 391 6.51 6.42 -6.05
N PRO A 392 6.62 5.11 -6.35
CA PRO A 392 6.41 4.03 -5.37
C PRO A 392 7.55 3.92 -4.35
N ILE A 393 8.71 4.53 -4.60
CA ILE A 393 9.89 4.47 -3.72
C ILE A 393 10.18 5.80 -3.02
N GLY A 394 9.34 6.81 -3.21
CA GLY A 394 9.54 8.17 -2.69
C GLY A 394 9.63 8.27 -1.16
N GLY A 395 9.10 7.27 -0.45
CA GLY A 395 9.16 7.17 1.02
C GLY A 395 10.20 6.16 1.54
N ILE A 396 11.03 5.57 0.68
CA ILE A 396 11.95 4.49 1.05
C ILE A 396 13.39 5.02 1.09
N SER A 397 14.15 4.59 2.11
CA SER A 397 15.55 4.97 2.28
C SER A 397 16.44 4.36 1.21
N LYS A 398 17.52 5.07 0.84
CA LYS A 398 18.52 4.59 -0.12
C LYS A 398 19.23 3.31 0.35
N LYS A 399 19.26 3.08 1.67
CA LYS A 399 19.86 1.88 2.26
C LYS A 399 18.95 0.65 2.10
N ASP A 400 17.64 0.87 2.13
CA ASP A 400 16.64 -0.18 1.99
C ASP A 400 16.37 -0.53 0.51
N LEU A 401 16.58 0.42 -0.41
CA LEU A 401 16.50 0.26 -1.87
C LEU A 401 17.74 -0.40 -2.47
#